data_AF-A0A1I3XAN7-F1
#
_entry.id   AF-A0A1I3XAN7-F1
#
_cell.length_a   1.000
_cell.length_b   1.000
_cell.length_c   1.000
_cell.angle_alpha   90.00
_cell.angle_beta   90.00
_cell.angle_gamma   90.00
#
_symmetry.space_group_name_H-M   'P 1'
#
loop_
_entity.id
_entity.type
_entity.pdbx_description
1 polymer ?
#
loop_
_entity_poly.entity_id
_entity_poly.type
_entity_poly.pdbx_seq_one_letter_code
_entity_poly.pdbx_strand_id
1 'polypeptide(L)'
;MPRLLTLDQDSDGVYAQPSATLEALWAEAESIGRVSVDCRFSGEYSVRIAFDNGKSSIFAYGNHPDISEAVREAIKEAVRMGAL
;
A
#
# COMPACT_ATOMS: atom_id res chain seq x y z
N MET A 1 -5.73 -14.22 21.56
CA MET A 1 -5.46 -12.96 22.29
C MET A 1 -5.49 -11.83 21.28
N PRO A 2 -6.47 -10.91 21.29
CA PRO A 2 -6.46 -9.78 20.35
C PRO A 2 -5.41 -8.76 20.77
N ARG A 3 -4.57 -8.34 19.82
CA ARG A 3 -3.45 -7.41 20.01
C ARG A 3 -3.99 -5.97 19.96
N LEU A 4 -3.94 -5.24 21.06
CA LEU A 4 -4.34 -3.82 21.13
C LEU A 4 -3.41 -2.98 20.24
N LEU A 5 -4.02 -2.18 19.35
CA LEU A 5 -3.35 -1.08 18.64
C LEU A 5 -2.89 -0.06 19.68
N THR A 6 -1.57 0.04 19.88
CA THR A 6 -0.98 1.08 20.72
C THR A 6 -0.96 2.34 19.87
N LEU A 7 -1.79 3.33 20.24
CA LEU A 7 -1.77 4.65 19.64
C LEU A 7 -0.61 5.42 20.27
N ASP A 8 0.45 5.68 19.49
CA ASP A 8 1.53 6.58 19.89
C ASP A 8 0.99 8.02 19.93
N GLN A 9 1.14 8.64 21.10
CA GLN A 9 0.66 9.99 21.38
C GLN A 9 1.78 10.97 21.02
N ASP A 10 1.67 11.63 19.86
CA ASP A 10 2.55 12.76 19.55
C ASP A 10 2.06 14.03 20.26
N SER A 11 2.99 14.87 20.70
CA SER A 11 2.79 15.91 21.72
C SER A 11 2.12 17.20 21.22
N ASP A 12 1.47 17.17 20.06
CA ASP A 12 0.98 18.38 19.37
C ASP A 12 -0.55 18.39 19.12
N GLY A 13 -1.31 17.47 19.73
CA GLY A 13 -2.78 17.48 19.67
C GLY A 13 -3.39 17.27 18.29
N VAL A 14 -2.57 17.08 17.25
CA VAL A 14 -2.97 16.56 15.96
C VAL A 14 -2.87 15.05 16.06
N TYR A 15 -4.00 14.35 15.93
CA TYR A 15 -3.99 12.91 15.67
C TYR A 15 -3.31 12.70 14.31
N ALA A 16 -1.98 12.65 14.29
CA ALA A 16 -1.27 12.02 13.19
C ALA A 16 -1.79 10.57 13.20
N GLN A 17 -2.60 10.20 12.21
CA GLN A 17 -2.80 8.79 11.95
C GLN A 17 -1.39 8.20 11.88
N PRO A 18 -1.06 7.16 12.68
CA PRO A 18 0.26 6.57 12.62
C PRO A 18 0.51 6.29 11.14
N SER A 19 1.53 6.94 10.58
CA SER A 19 1.90 6.78 9.18
C SER A 19 1.94 5.29 8.96
N ALA A 20 1.00 4.76 8.16
CA ALA A 20 0.79 3.32 8.05
C ALA A 20 2.17 2.70 7.80
N THR A 21 2.62 1.85 8.72
CA THR A 21 3.96 1.27 8.62
C THR A 21 4.05 0.55 7.28
N LEU A 22 5.25 0.49 6.69
CA LEU A 22 5.42 -0.22 5.43
C LEU A 22 4.86 -1.66 5.51
N GLU A 23 4.97 -2.31 6.68
CA GLU A 23 4.37 -3.61 6.97
C GLU A 23 2.83 -3.60 6.87
N ALA A 24 2.16 -2.58 7.40
CA ALA A 24 0.71 -2.46 7.33
C ALA A 24 0.25 -2.23 5.88
N LEU A 25 0.94 -1.36 5.14
CA LEU A 25 0.68 -1.13 3.71
C LEU A 25 0.93 -2.39 2.89
N TRP A 26 1.97 -3.14 3.23
CA TRP A 26 2.30 -4.40 2.57
C TRP A 26 1.21 -5.45 2.81
N ALA A 27 0.77 -5.62 4.06
CA ALA A 27 -0.32 -6.53 4.41
C ALA A 27 -1.63 -6.15 3.70
N GLU A 28 -1.93 -4.86 3.58
CA GLU A 28 -3.09 -4.37 2.83
C GLU A 28 -2.97 -4.70 1.34
N ALA A 29 -1.82 -4.43 0.71
CA ALA A 29 -1.57 -4.75 -0.68
C ALA A 29 -1.64 -6.26 -0.99
N GLU A 30 -1.14 -7.11 -0.08
CA GLU A 30 -1.25 -8.57 -0.19
C GLU A 30 -2.69 -9.08 0.00
N SER A 31 -3.51 -8.37 0.78
CA SER A 31 -4.93 -8.71 0.92
C SER A 31 -5.73 -8.47 -0.37
N ILE A 32 -5.26 -7.53 -1.21
CA ILE A 32 -5.85 -7.22 -2.51
C ILE A 32 -5.40 -8.25 -3.57
N GLY A 33 -4.11 -8.59 -3.59
CA GLY A 33 -3.59 -9.49 -4.60
C GLY A 33 -2.08 -9.67 -4.55
N ARG A 34 -1.52 -10.14 -5.66
CA ARG A 34 -0.08 -10.42 -5.75
C ARG A 34 0.69 -9.12 -5.95
N VAL A 35 1.50 -8.76 -4.95
CA VAL A 35 2.38 -7.59 -4.99
C VAL A 35 3.70 -7.92 -5.69
N SER A 36 4.23 -6.99 -6.47
CA SER A 36 5.56 -7.06 -7.09
C SER A 36 6.19 -5.68 -7.03
N VAL A 37 7.47 -5.62 -6.66
CA VAL A 37 8.20 -4.36 -6.51
C VAL A 37 9.45 -4.42 -7.38
N ASP A 38 9.67 -3.36 -8.14
CA ASP A 38 10.84 -3.15 -8.96
C ASP A 38 11.50 -1.83 -8.56
N CYS A 39 12.83 -1.79 -8.57
CA CYS A 39 13.59 -0.56 -8.31
C CYS A 39 14.25 -0.14 -9.62
N ARG A 40 13.81 0.99 -10.17
CA ARG A 40 14.33 1.50 -11.44
C ARG A 40 15.68 2.16 -11.23
N PHE A 41 16.50 2.17 -12.29
CA PHE A 41 17.79 2.86 -12.29
C PHE A 41 17.70 4.37 -11.97
N SER A 42 16.51 4.98 -12.10
CA SER A 42 16.23 6.36 -11.67
C SER A 42 16.15 6.56 -10.15
N GLY A 43 16.18 5.47 -9.36
CA GLY A 43 15.99 5.51 -7.91
C GLY A 43 14.51 5.50 -7.49
N GLU A 44 13.59 5.24 -8.43
CA GLU A 44 12.16 5.14 -8.15
C GLU A 44 11.73 3.70 -7.92
N TYR A 45 10.88 3.49 -6.91
CA TYR A 45 10.19 2.23 -6.70
C TYR A 45 8.94 2.17 -7.57
N SER A 46 8.81 1.08 -8.32
CA SER A 46 7.65 0.74 -9.13
C SER A 46 6.96 -0.46 -8.49
N VAL A 47 5.82 -0.24 -7.85
CA VAL A 47 5.00 -1.29 -7.25
C VAL A 47 3.89 -1.67 -8.22
N ARG A 48 3.58 -2.96 -8.30
CA ARG A 48 2.46 -3.53 -9.04
C ARG A 48 1.65 -4.44 -8.12
N ILE A 49 0.33 -4.29 -8.12
CA ILE A 49 -0.60 -5.22 -7.47
C ILE A 49 -1.45 -5.87 -8.56
N ALA A 50 -1.34 -7.19 -8.70
CA ALA A 50 -2.14 -7.97 -9.62
C ALA A 50 -3.30 -8.65 -8.88
N PHE A 51 -4.53 -8.37 -9.29
CA PHE A 51 -5.74 -8.94 -8.70
C PHE A 51 -6.78 -9.26 -9.78
N ASP A 52 -7.79 -10.06 -9.44
CA ASP A 52 -8.87 -10.43 -10.36
C ASP A 52 -10.18 -9.79 -9.90
N ASN A 53 -10.96 -9.24 -10.83
CA ASN A 53 -12.25 -8.61 -10.53
C ASN A 53 -13.47 -9.48 -10.93
N GLY A 54 -13.26 -10.78 -11.10
CA GLY A 54 -14.26 -11.75 -11.57
C GLY A 54 -14.47 -11.77 -13.08
N LYS A 55 -13.85 -10.84 -13.84
CA LYS A 55 -13.94 -10.77 -15.31
C LYS A 55 -12.60 -10.73 -15.99
N SER A 56 -11.60 -10.11 -15.37
CA SER A 56 -10.28 -9.91 -15.95
C SER A 56 -9.23 -9.73 -14.85
N SER A 57 -8.00 -10.11 -15.17
CA SER A 57 -6.84 -9.76 -14.35
C SER A 57 -6.52 -8.28 -14.51
N ILE A 58 -6.55 -7.57 -13.40
CA ILE A 58 -6.24 -6.15 -13.29
C ILE A 58 -4.84 -5.99 -12.69
N PHE A 59 -4.13 -4.97 -13.16
CA PHE A 59 -2.86 -4.55 -12.62
C PHE A 59 -2.98 -3.10 -12.18
N ALA A 60 -2.81 -2.87 -10.87
CA ALA A 60 -2.64 -1.54 -10.30
C ALA A 60 -1.15 -1.25 -10.11
N TYR A 61 -0.78 0.02 -10.21
CA TYR A 61 0.59 0.48 -10.23
C TYR A 61 0.79 1.65 -9.26
N GLY A 62 1.99 1.76 -8.71
CA GLY A 62 2.41 2.93 -7.93
C GLY A 62 3.86 3.20 -8.21
N ASN A 63 4.23 4.47 -8.38
CA ASN A 63 5.60 4.85 -8.72
C ASN A 63 6.03 6.02 -7.86
N HIS A 64 6.97 5.78 -6.96
CA HIS A 64 7.45 6.83 -6.08
C HIS A 64 8.90 6.55 -5.63
N PRO A 65 9.74 7.59 -5.38
CA PRO A 65 11.06 7.42 -4.78
C PRO A 65 11.06 6.79 -3.38
N ASP A 66 9.92 6.87 -2.68
CA ASP A 66 9.69 6.20 -1.40
C ASP A 66 8.80 4.98 -1.59
N ILE A 67 9.23 3.82 -1.09
CA ILE A 67 8.52 2.55 -1.26
C ILE A 67 7.14 2.55 -0.58
N SER A 68 6.99 3.23 0.55
CA SER A 68 5.72 3.28 1.29
C SER A 68 4.68 4.09 0.51
N GLU A 69 5.11 5.19 -0.10
CA GLU A 69 4.26 5.96 -1.02
C GLU A 69 3.92 5.17 -2.28
N ALA A 70 4.90 4.47 -2.88
CA ALA A 70 4.66 3.66 -4.07
C ALA A 70 3.65 2.53 -3.80
N VAL A 71 3.73 1.86 -2.65
CA VAL A 71 2.73 0.85 -2.24
C VAL A 71 1.37 1.50 -2.03
N ARG A 72 1.31 2.66 -1.37
CA ARG A 72 0.05 3.37 -1.11
C ARG A 72 -0.62 3.83 -2.40
N GLU A 73 0.13 4.29 -3.38
CA GLU A 73 -0.38 4.63 -4.70
C GLU A 73 -0.97 3.41 -5.40
N ALA A 74 -0.27 2.27 -5.39
CA ALA A 74 -0.76 1.04 -5.98
C ALA A 74 -2.05 0.54 -5.33
N ILE A 75 -2.17 0.64 -4.00
CA ILE A 75 -3.42 0.31 -3.27
C ILE A 75 -4.55 1.23 -3.69
N LYS A 76 -4.32 2.56 -3.71
CA LYS A 76 -5.33 3.53 -4.12
C LYS A 76 -5.81 3.28 -5.55
N GLU A 77 -4.90 2.93 -6.45
CA GLU A 77 -5.25 2.58 -7.82
C GLU A 77 -6.04 1.27 -7.88
N ALA A 78 -5.64 0.24 -7.13
CA ALA A 78 -6.36 -1.02 -7.08
C ALA A 78 -7.81 -0.84 -6.60
N VAL A 79 -8.01 -0.09 -5.50
CA VAL A 79 -9.35 0.23 -4.98
C VAL A 79 -10.17 1.00 -6.00
N ARG A 80 -9.58 1.97 -6.72
CA ARG A 80 -10.26 2.70 -7.80
C ARG A 80 -10.68 1.79 -8.96
N MET A 81 -9.90 0.75 -9.22
CA MET A 81 -10.17 -0.24 -10.27
C MET A 81 -11.14 -1.35 -9.83
N GLY A 82 -11.65 -1.28 -8.60
CA GLY A 82 -12.61 -2.24 -8.07
C GLY A 82 -11.97 -3.46 -7.40
N ALA A 83 -10.75 -3.33 -6.89
CA ALA A 83 -10.31 -4.21 -5.82
C ALA A 83 -11.18 -3.91 -4.60
N LEU A 84 -12.13 -4.81 -4.30
CA LEU A 84 -12.88 -5.03 -3.06
C LEU A 84 -14.09 -5.94 -3.34
#